data_AF-A0A3M1RP36-F1
#
_entry.id   AF-A0A3M1RP36-F1
#
_cell.length_a   1.000
_cell.length_b   1.000
_cell.length_c   1.000
_cell.angle_alpha   90.00
_cell.angle_beta   90.00
_cell.angle_gamma   90.00
#
_symmetry.space_group_name_H-M   'P 1'
#
loop_
_entity.id
_entity.type
_entity.pdbx_description
1 polymer ?
#
loop_
_entity_poly.entity_id
_entity_poly.type
_entity_poly.pdbx_seq_one_letter_code
_entity_poly.pdbx_strand_id
1 'polypeptide(L)'
;MIKKTFIAVRLFFLMLLCSTFFLTACGGGGGGSTSSSDETKVKSPPYLGRKYIGSNRCKHCHESKGDEWKKTKHASAFSDISKNNKTCLQCHTTGYDKKIKNGGYDENPEKGLENVGCESCHKAAGRYSPHYTSRSSARKIQFKQTLLSLQATTCGKCHTKTISGSQSKGQYDQWVNSKHSKSLKTLKGHKESEDSCLECHSVDAIYYKGSVSIKRASNPITCVGCHDPHSSKNKYQLRTTGNATLPGSGVKYAAENAAICFTCHNDQIEDVDKAVDSGEVPAHNQAQLLVGTGGYDFGETIDNSFHSTFADKCLTCHGYSTPSSGEDGHNTIGSHTFMVSDDDGNELLSACGQCHSGLTSFDRTARGDYDGDGSTEGIQSEVDGLLTLLKSKILESGNVTEDTDSFGRTFFKFSSSATDNEKRAAFNWLFVNNDKSHGVHNAGYAVKLLQLSYKNLTGSDVPGADIR
;
A
#
# COMPACT_ATOMS: atom_id res chain seq x y z
N MET A 1 -41.88 17.41 31.33
CA MET A 1 -42.13 16.14 32.04
C MET A 1 -41.64 14.99 31.17
N ILE A 2 -40.59 14.30 31.60
CA ILE A 2 -40.27 12.86 31.44
C ILE A 2 -38.86 12.67 32.03
N LYS A 3 -38.75 11.68 32.89
CA LYS A 3 -37.76 11.50 33.96
C LYS A 3 -36.41 10.96 33.45
N LYS A 4 -35.32 11.50 34.01
CA LYS A 4 -33.98 10.90 34.00
C LYS A 4 -33.90 9.83 35.10
N THR A 5 -33.39 8.64 34.77
CA THR A 5 -33.15 7.57 35.76
C THR A 5 -31.64 7.35 35.89
N PHE A 6 -31.12 7.60 37.09
CA PHE A 6 -29.75 7.33 37.53
C PHE A 6 -29.56 5.82 37.77
N ILE A 7 -28.44 5.26 37.31
CA ILE A 7 -27.98 3.92 37.70
C ILE A 7 -26.82 4.08 38.68
N ALA A 8 -27.00 3.55 39.89
CA ALA A 8 -26.03 3.56 40.97
C ALA A 8 -25.06 2.37 40.88
N VAL A 9 -23.77 2.65 41.00
CA VAL A 9 -22.67 1.67 41.12
C VAL A 9 -22.61 1.17 42.57
N ARG A 10 -22.65 -0.15 42.79
CA ARG A 10 -22.35 -0.78 44.09
C ARG A 10 -20.99 -1.48 44.04
N LEU A 11 -20.04 -0.94 44.80
CA LEU A 11 -18.81 -1.63 45.22
C LEU A 11 -19.15 -2.70 46.27
N PHE A 12 -18.58 -3.90 46.14
CA PHE A 12 -18.53 -4.89 47.21
C PHE A 12 -17.07 -5.29 47.47
N PHE A 13 -16.60 -4.92 48.65
CA PHE A 13 -15.38 -5.39 49.31
C PHE A 13 -15.73 -6.66 50.08
N LEU A 14 -14.93 -7.72 49.99
CA LEU A 14 -14.84 -8.72 51.06
C LEU A 14 -13.45 -9.36 51.08
N MET A 15 -12.65 -8.96 52.06
CA MET A 15 -11.49 -9.67 52.60
C MET A 15 -11.98 -10.75 53.56
N LEU A 16 -11.41 -11.96 53.52
CA LEU A 16 -11.31 -12.77 54.73
C LEU A 16 -10.10 -13.71 54.67
N LEU A 17 -9.25 -13.50 55.67
CA LEU A 17 -8.08 -14.30 56.05
C LEU A 17 -8.50 -15.69 56.55
N CYS A 18 -7.67 -16.70 56.32
CA CYS A 18 -7.53 -17.81 57.25
C CYS A 18 -6.09 -18.33 57.24
N SER A 19 -5.41 -18.15 58.37
CA SER A 19 -4.05 -18.58 58.67
C SER A 19 -4.09 -19.51 59.88
N THR A 20 -3.52 -20.70 59.76
CA THR A 20 -3.06 -21.56 60.89
C THR A 20 -1.88 -22.38 60.34
N PHE A 21 -0.62 -22.01 60.55
CA PHE A 21 0.24 -22.31 61.71
C PHE A 21 0.31 -23.79 62.10
N PHE A 22 1.46 -24.43 61.80
CA PHE A 22 2.13 -25.37 62.69
C PHE A 22 3.64 -25.11 62.65
N LEU A 23 4.16 -24.74 63.82
CA LEU A 23 5.56 -24.80 64.30
C LEU A 23 5.98 -26.29 64.35
N THR A 24 7.24 -26.77 64.35
CA THR A 24 8.54 -26.29 64.87
C THR A 24 9.57 -27.38 64.53
N ALA A 25 10.84 -27.02 64.29
CA ALA A 25 12.02 -27.50 65.05
C ALA A 25 13.33 -27.41 64.27
N CYS A 26 14.35 -26.90 64.98
CA CYS A 26 15.73 -26.63 64.56
C CYS A 26 16.58 -27.89 64.34
N GLY A 27 17.66 -27.74 63.56
CA GLY A 27 18.81 -28.66 63.59
C GLY A 27 19.81 -28.33 62.47
N GLY A 28 20.96 -27.76 62.82
CA GLY A 28 21.98 -27.31 61.88
C GLY A 28 23.01 -28.36 61.46
N GLY A 29 23.81 -27.99 60.45
CA GLY A 29 25.20 -28.40 60.28
C GLY A 29 25.50 -29.63 59.44
N GLY A 30 26.43 -29.48 58.49
CA GLY A 30 27.31 -30.56 58.03
C GLY A 30 27.12 -30.97 56.56
N GLY A 31 28.17 -30.76 55.76
CA GLY A 31 28.24 -31.16 54.37
C GLY A 31 28.15 -32.68 54.14
N GLY A 32 27.67 -33.03 52.95
CA GLY A 32 27.61 -34.40 52.46
C GLY A 32 27.10 -34.42 51.04
N SER A 33 28.03 -34.45 50.08
CA SER A 33 27.76 -34.75 48.68
C SER A 33 27.07 -36.10 48.56
N THR A 34 25.79 -36.13 48.21
CA THR A 34 25.17 -37.30 47.57
C THR A 34 24.12 -36.82 46.58
N SER A 35 24.33 -37.23 45.33
CA SER A 35 23.38 -37.17 44.23
C SER A 35 22.09 -37.88 44.62
N SER A 36 20.98 -37.15 44.66
CA SER A 36 19.64 -37.73 44.73
C SER A 36 18.77 -36.98 43.74
N SER A 37 18.48 -37.69 42.66
CA SER A 37 17.57 -37.35 41.58
C SER A 37 16.19 -36.91 42.08
N ASP A 38 15.80 -35.67 41.78
CA ASP A 38 14.40 -35.36 41.49
C ASP A 38 14.32 -34.16 40.54
N GLU A 39 14.73 -34.39 39.28
CA GLU A 39 14.25 -33.56 38.19
C GLU A 39 12.79 -33.94 37.96
N THR A 40 11.86 -33.13 38.49
CA THR A 40 10.54 -33.00 37.89
C THR A 40 10.74 -32.54 36.45
N LYS A 41 10.82 -33.50 35.53
CA LYS A 41 10.85 -33.29 34.08
C LYS A 41 9.60 -32.50 33.71
N VAL A 42 9.76 -31.18 33.62
CA VAL A 42 8.92 -30.36 32.74
C VAL A 42 9.05 -31.04 31.38
N LYS A 43 7.98 -31.69 30.92
CA LYS A 43 7.96 -32.35 29.61
C LYS A 43 8.28 -31.31 28.55
N SER A 44 9.53 -31.29 28.09
CA SER A 44 9.96 -30.49 26.95
C SER A 44 9.02 -30.79 25.77
N PRO A 45 8.36 -29.79 25.18
CA PRO A 45 7.43 -30.04 24.07
C PRO A 45 8.17 -30.68 22.88
N PRO A 46 7.46 -31.50 22.07
CA PRO A 46 8.07 -32.42 21.11
C PRO A 46 8.99 -31.68 20.12
N TYR A 47 10.08 -32.35 19.75
CA TYR A 47 11.15 -31.80 18.93
C TYR A 47 10.62 -31.30 17.57
N LEU A 48 10.71 -29.99 17.36
CA LEU A 48 10.93 -29.39 16.03
C LEU A 48 12.44 -29.13 15.96
N GLY A 49 13.04 -29.37 14.79
CA GLY A 49 14.45 -29.71 14.63
C GLY A 49 15.51 -28.66 15.01
N ARG A 50 16.76 -28.91 14.60
CA ARG A 50 17.90 -28.03 14.91
C ARG A 50 17.78 -26.67 14.18
N LYS A 51 17.00 -26.59 13.11
CA LYS A 51 16.89 -25.43 12.24
C LYS A 51 15.51 -24.77 12.29
N TYR A 52 14.42 -25.52 12.20
CA TYR A 52 13.06 -24.97 12.31
C TYR A 52 12.39 -25.35 13.63
N ILE A 53 11.69 -24.41 14.26
CA ILE A 53 11.12 -24.57 15.60
C ILE A 53 9.58 -24.54 15.62
N GLY A 54 8.97 -24.19 14.48
CA GLY A 54 7.53 -24.10 14.19
C GLY A 54 6.79 -22.93 14.85
N SER A 55 5.70 -22.52 14.22
CA SER A 55 4.91 -21.33 14.59
C SER A 55 4.38 -21.36 16.03
N ASN A 56 4.09 -22.54 16.59
CA ASN A 56 3.57 -22.66 17.96
C ASN A 56 4.58 -22.17 19.01
N ARG A 57 5.89 -22.34 18.79
CA ARG A 57 6.91 -21.82 19.69
C ARG A 57 7.01 -20.29 19.59
N CYS A 58 6.83 -19.74 18.39
CA CYS A 58 6.78 -18.28 18.19
C CYS A 58 5.57 -17.68 18.92
N LYS A 59 4.39 -18.32 18.82
CA LYS A 59 3.15 -17.87 19.50
C LYS A 59 3.32 -17.75 21.01
N HIS A 60 4.12 -18.60 21.66
CA HIS A 60 4.29 -18.54 23.12
C HIS A 60 4.75 -17.16 23.62
N CYS A 61 5.63 -16.48 22.89
CA CYS A 61 6.08 -15.12 23.23
C CYS A 61 5.37 -14.03 22.40
N HIS A 62 4.90 -14.36 21.20
CA HIS A 62 4.22 -13.45 20.27
C HIS A 62 2.74 -13.82 20.13
N GLU A 63 2.04 -13.95 21.26
CA GLU A 63 0.69 -14.53 21.32
C GLU A 63 -0.30 -13.81 20.40
N SER A 64 -0.41 -12.48 20.53
CA SER A 64 -1.28 -11.66 19.69
C SER A 64 -1.04 -11.88 18.19
N LYS A 65 0.23 -11.85 17.74
CA LYS A 65 0.55 -12.07 16.32
C LYS A 65 0.34 -13.50 15.88
N GLY A 66 0.60 -14.47 16.75
CA GLY A 66 0.30 -15.87 16.48
C GLY A 66 -1.21 -16.12 16.34
N ASP A 67 -2.04 -15.43 17.11
CA ASP A 67 -3.50 -15.56 17.07
C ASP A 67 -4.15 -14.87 15.89
N GLU A 68 -3.60 -13.73 15.46
CA GLU A 68 -3.99 -13.11 14.18
C GLU A 68 -3.58 -14.03 13.02
N TRP A 69 -2.33 -14.50 12.99
CA TRP A 69 -1.81 -15.33 11.88
C TRP A 69 -2.61 -16.61 11.71
N LYS A 70 -3.02 -17.26 12.81
CA LYS A 70 -3.83 -18.49 12.77
C LYS A 70 -5.16 -18.34 12.02
N LYS A 71 -5.65 -17.11 11.84
CA LYS A 71 -6.90 -16.81 11.10
C LYS A 71 -6.65 -16.54 9.62
N THR A 72 -5.41 -16.58 9.16
CA THR A 72 -5.04 -16.33 7.76
C THR A 72 -5.08 -17.61 6.94
N LYS A 73 -5.24 -17.48 5.61
CA LYS A 73 -5.11 -18.63 4.69
C LYS A 73 -3.71 -19.23 4.68
N HIS A 74 -2.68 -18.45 5.04
CA HIS A 74 -1.32 -18.97 5.20
C HIS A 74 -1.23 -20.03 6.30
N ALA A 75 -1.98 -19.88 7.40
CA ALA A 75 -2.01 -20.85 8.50
C ALA A 75 -2.79 -22.14 8.19
N SER A 76 -3.53 -22.19 7.08
CA SER A 76 -4.28 -23.36 6.62
C SER A 76 -3.87 -23.85 5.22
N ALA A 77 -2.83 -23.26 4.61
CA ALA A 77 -2.46 -23.48 3.23
C ALA A 77 -2.21 -24.96 2.87
N PHE A 78 -1.75 -25.77 3.83
CA PHE A 78 -1.46 -27.18 3.59
C PHE A 78 -2.71 -28.03 3.36
N SER A 79 -3.87 -27.59 3.88
CA SER A 79 -5.13 -28.30 3.71
C SER A 79 -5.67 -28.25 2.27
N ASP A 80 -5.20 -27.30 1.46
CA ASP A 80 -5.68 -27.07 0.10
C ASP A 80 -4.91 -27.86 -0.98
N ILE A 81 -3.96 -28.74 -0.60
CA ILE A 81 -3.05 -29.39 -1.55
C ILE A 81 -2.99 -30.91 -1.44
N SER A 82 -2.58 -31.55 -2.54
CA SER A 82 -2.13 -32.94 -2.51
C SER A 82 -0.76 -33.04 -1.82
N LYS A 83 -0.72 -33.76 -0.70
CA LYS A 83 0.46 -33.90 0.17
C LYS A 83 1.67 -34.58 -0.50
N ASN A 84 1.46 -35.26 -1.62
CA ASN A 84 2.53 -35.95 -2.37
C ASN A 84 3.13 -35.09 -3.49
N ASN A 85 2.58 -33.91 -3.76
CA ASN A 85 3.07 -33.04 -4.82
C ASN A 85 4.20 -32.11 -4.32
N LYS A 86 5.44 -32.42 -4.71
CA LYS A 86 6.65 -31.67 -4.34
C LYS A 86 6.61 -30.19 -4.73
N THR A 87 5.89 -29.82 -5.80
CA THR A 87 5.70 -28.42 -6.17
C THR A 87 4.77 -27.71 -5.20
N CYS A 88 3.68 -28.36 -4.77
CA CYS A 88 2.77 -27.81 -3.76
C CYS A 88 3.46 -27.69 -2.40
N LEU A 89 4.23 -28.71 -1.99
CA LEU A 89 4.97 -28.70 -0.72
C LEU A 89 5.91 -27.50 -0.60
N GLN A 90 6.56 -27.09 -1.69
CA GLN A 90 7.45 -25.92 -1.72
C GLN A 90 6.77 -24.61 -1.26
N CYS A 91 5.47 -24.44 -1.54
CA CYS A 91 4.77 -23.20 -1.24
C CYS A 91 3.78 -23.30 -0.06
N HIS A 92 3.35 -24.52 0.30
CA HIS A 92 2.29 -24.74 1.29
C HIS A 92 2.80 -25.37 2.58
N THR A 93 4.12 -25.40 2.78
CA THR A 93 4.76 -25.86 4.01
C THR A 93 5.89 -24.92 4.42
N THR A 94 6.40 -25.13 5.63
CA THR A 94 7.53 -24.36 6.17
C THR A 94 8.81 -25.18 6.05
N GLY A 95 9.83 -24.60 5.43
CA GLY A 95 11.17 -25.18 5.43
C GLY A 95 11.44 -26.26 4.37
N TYR A 96 10.49 -26.56 3.49
CA TYR A 96 10.71 -27.49 2.37
C TYR A 96 11.75 -26.96 1.37
N ASP A 97 12.75 -27.78 1.07
CA ASP A 97 13.80 -27.51 0.10
C ASP A 97 14.02 -28.74 -0.79
N LYS A 98 13.65 -28.61 -2.07
CA LYS A 98 13.79 -29.65 -3.10
C LYS A 98 15.23 -30.16 -3.28
N LYS A 99 16.24 -29.39 -2.85
CA LYS A 99 17.66 -29.76 -2.95
C LYS A 99 18.08 -30.77 -1.90
N ILE A 100 17.31 -30.94 -0.83
CA ILE A 100 17.64 -31.86 0.26
C ILE A 100 17.17 -33.28 -0.13
N LYS A 101 18.12 -34.22 -0.24
CA LYS A 101 17.91 -35.59 -0.77
C LYS A 101 17.20 -36.57 0.19
N ASN A 102 16.60 -36.09 1.27
CA ASN A 102 15.93 -36.91 2.30
C ASN A 102 14.40 -36.70 2.34
N GLY A 103 13.78 -36.33 1.22
CA GLY A 103 12.34 -36.03 1.16
C GLY A 103 12.01 -34.53 1.19
N GLY A 104 13.03 -33.66 1.26
CA GLY A 104 12.91 -32.21 1.11
C GLY A 104 12.88 -31.42 2.42
N TYR A 105 13.07 -32.07 3.57
CA TYR A 105 13.19 -31.40 4.87
C TYR A 105 14.42 -31.94 5.58
N ASP A 106 15.24 -31.09 6.18
CA ASP A 106 16.35 -31.55 7.04
C ASP A 106 15.86 -32.28 8.30
N GLU A 107 14.56 -32.16 8.62
CA GLU A 107 13.90 -32.68 9.81
C GLU A 107 12.62 -33.45 9.44
N ASN A 108 12.27 -34.53 10.15
CA ASN A 108 11.18 -35.41 9.75
C ASN A 108 9.83 -34.64 9.75
N PRO A 109 9.15 -34.46 8.60
CA PRO A 109 8.12 -33.44 8.40
C PRO A 109 6.74 -33.72 9.01
N GLU A 110 6.64 -34.54 10.05
CA GLU A 110 5.36 -35.20 10.30
C GLU A 110 4.36 -34.42 11.16
N LYS A 111 4.75 -33.42 11.97
CA LYS A 111 3.82 -32.52 12.69
C LYS A 111 4.49 -31.18 13.05
N GLY A 112 3.98 -30.07 12.53
CA GLY A 112 4.33 -28.70 13.00
C GLY A 112 5.02 -27.79 11.99
N LEU A 113 5.37 -28.30 10.80
CA LEU A 113 5.84 -27.51 9.65
C LEU A 113 4.82 -27.47 8.50
N GLU A 114 3.63 -28.04 8.71
CA GLU A 114 2.52 -27.82 7.79
C GLU A 114 2.15 -26.34 7.74
N ASN A 115 1.71 -25.90 6.56
CA ASN A 115 1.27 -24.54 6.24
C ASN A 115 2.43 -23.54 6.06
N VAL A 116 2.07 -22.33 5.64
CA VAL A 116 3.01 -21.20 5.55
C VAL A 116 3.15 -20.59 6.94
N GLY A 117 4.10 -21.13 7.71
CA GLY A 117 4.40 -20.76 9.09
C GLY A 117 5.27 -19.51 9.22
N CYS A 118 5.51 -19.09 10.46
CA CYS A 118 6.30 -17.89 10.76
C CYS A 118 7.67 -17.92 10.06
N GLU A 119 8.32 -19.08 10.07
CA GLU A 119 9.68 -19.27 9.56
C GLU A 119 9.76 -19.33 8.02
N SER A 120 8.62 -19.39 7.31
CA SER A 120 8.58 -19.22 5.85
C SER A 120 8.96 -17.79 5.44
N CYS A 121 8.65 -16.81 6.29
CA CYS A 121 8.98 -15.39 6.07
C CYS A 121 10.12 -14.92 6.98
N HIS A 122 10.11 -15.32 8.26
CA HIS A 122 11.01 -14.78 9.29
C HIS A 122 12.35 -15.51 9.44
N LYS A 123 12.76 -16.33 8.46
CA LYS A 123 13.92 -17.25 8.54
C LYS A 123 13.76 -18.31 9.63
N ALA A 124 14.59 -19.35 9.54
CA ALA A 124 14.58 -20.47 10.48
C ALA A 124 15.19 -20.05 11.83
N ALA A 125 14.48 -20.30 12.93
CA ALA A 125 14.79 -19.77 14.25
C ALA A 125 15.51 -20.76 15.19
N GLY A 126 15.79 -21.99 14.74
CA GLY A 126 16.43 -23.05 15.55
C GLY A 126 17.75 -22.64 16.19
N ARG A 127 18.56 -21.84 15.49
CA ARG A 127 19.83 -21.31 16.02
C ARG A 127 19.72 -19.96 16.75
N TYR A 128 18.54 -19.36 16.74
CA TYR A 128 18.35 -17.95 17.10
C TYR A 128 17.27 -17.72 18.18
N SER A 129 16.52 -18.75 18.58
CA SER A 129 15.61 -18.64 19.72
C SER A 129 16.37 -18.12 20.95
N PRO A 130 15.84 -17.11 21.68
CA PRO A 130 16.51 -16.53 22.85
C PRO A 130 16.79 -17.54 23.96
N HIS A 131 16.16 -18.72 23.92
CA HIS A 131 16.41 -19.84 24.82
C HIS A 131 17.64 -20.68 24.45
N TYR A 132 18.25 -20.48 23.28
CA TYR A 132 19.33 -21.35 22.80
C TYR A 132 20.74 -20.91 23.22
N THR A 133 20.96 -19.73 23.83
CA THR A 133 22.24 -19.41 24.52
C THR A 133 22.21 -18.09 25.27
N SER A 134 22.96 -18.04 26.39
CA SER A 134 23.47 -16.85 27.08
C SER A 134 24.34 -15.96 26.18
N ARG A 135 23.75 -15.18 25.27
CA ARG A 135 24.50 -14.34 24.32
C ARG A 135 24.35 -12.84 24.57
N SER A 136 25.44 -12.12 24.30
CA SER A 136 25.62 -10.68 24.49
C SER A 136 24.57 -9.84 23.74
N SER A 137 24.30 -8.64 24.25
CA SER A 137 23.30 -7.70 23.74
C SER A 137 23.44 -7.40 22.23
N ALA A 138 24.66 -7.40 21.70
CA ALA A 138 24.93 -7.22 20.26
C ALA A 138 24.31 -8.31 19.36
N ARG A 139 24.27 -9.57 19.80
CA ARG A 139 23.61 -10.65 19.04
C ARG A 139 22.09 -10.61 19.13
N LYS A 140 21.53 -10.02 20.20
CA LYS A 140 20.08 -9.74 20.30
C LYS A 140 19.63 -8.65 19.32
N ILE A 141 20.48 -7.65 19.06
CA ILE A 141 20.24 -6.58 18.07
C ILE A 141 20.30 -7.14 16.65
N GLN A 142 21.33 -7.94 16.34
CA GLN A 142 21.42 -8.64 15.06
C GLN A 142 20.21 -9.56 14.83
N PHE A 143 19.73 -10.25 15.86
CA PHE A 143 18.51 -11.08 15.79
C PHE A 143 17.25 -10.28 15.41
N LYS A 144 17.02 -9.09 15.98
CA LYS A 144 15.88 -8.22 15.63
C LYS A 144 15.88 -7.78 14.16
N GLN A 145 17.05 -7.46 13.59
CA GLN A 145 17.18 -7.07 12.17
C GLN A 145 17.21 -8.27 11.22
N THR A 146 17.53 -9.47 11.70
CA THR A 146 17.70 -10.64 10.83
C THR A 146 16.37 -11.35 10.52
N LEU A 147 15.36 -11.24 11.39
CA LEU A 147 14.06 -11.93 11.21
C LEU A 147 13.02 -11.13 10.42
N LEU A 148 13.05 -9.80 10.41
CA LEU A 148 12.07 -9.00 9.65
C LEU A 148 12.55 -8.85 8.20
N SER A 149 11.88 -9.52 7.26
CA SER A 149 12.14 -9.33 5.82
C SER A 149 11.05 -8.47 5.21
N LEU A 150 11.41 -7.25 4.85
CA LEU A 150 10.52 -6.32 4.12
C LEU A 150 10.63 -6.51 2.59
N GLN A 151 11.50 -7.39 2.13
CA GLN A 151 11.75 -7.63 0.72
C GLN A 151 10.58 -8.39 0.06
N ALA A 152 10.14 -7.92 -1.12
CA ALA A 152 9.11 -8.56 -1.92
C ALA A 152 9.48 -10.00 -2.33
N THR A 153 10.78 -10.28 -2.49
CA THR A 153 11.32 -11.61 -2.79
C THR A 153 10.88 -12.68 -1.78
N THR A 154 10.61 -12.29 -0.52
CA THR A 154 10.07 -13.18 0.51
C THR A 154 8.74 -13.80 0.08
N CYS A 155 7.86 -12.98 -0.50
CA CYS A 155 6.56 -13.40 -1.03
C CYS A 155 6.74 -14.07 -2.40
N GLY A 156 7.67 -13.56 -3.21
CA GLY A 156 8.03 -14.06 -4.54
C GLY A 156 8.57 -15.49 -4.56
N LYS A 157 8.99 -16.06 -3.43
CA LYS A 157 9.31 -17.49 -3.32
C LYS A 157 8.14 -18.41 -3.66
N CYS A 158 6.90 -17.92 -3.55
CA CYS A 158 5.68 -18.69 -3.80
C CYS A 158 4.74 -17.98 -4.79
N HIS A 159 4.59 -16.65 -4.67
CA HIS A 159 3.68 -15.84 -5.47
C HIS A 159 4.25 -15.44 -6.85
N THR A 160 4.83 -16.41 -7.56
CA THR A 160 5.47 -16.25 -8.87
C THR A 160 4.99 -17.34 -9.84
N LYS A 161 5.04 -17.05 -11.14
CA LYS A 161 4.83 -17.99 -12.25
C LYS A 161 6.07 -18.83 -12.57
N THR A 162 7.24 -18.47 -12.05
CA THR A 162 8.50 -19.18 -12.31
C THR A 162 8.53 -20.60 -11.75
N ILE A 163 7.62 -20.95 -10.84
CA ILE A 163 7.49 -22.30 -10.30
C ILE A 163 6.61 -23.14 -11.23
N SER A 164 7.25 -23.98 -12.04
CA SER A 164 6.54 -24.91 -12.92
C SER A 164 5.55 -25.80 -12.16
N GLY A 165 4.32 -25.84 -12.66
CA GLY A 165 3.19 -26.55 -12.05
C GLY A 165 2.47 -25.79 -10.91
N SER A 166 2.89 -24.57 -10.58
CA SER A 166 2.19 -23.70 -9.63
C SER A 166 0.96 -23.04 -10.26
N GLN A 167 -0.12 -22.90 -9.49
CA GLN A 167 -1.33 -22.15 -9.86
C GLN A 167 -1.29 -20.67 -9.45
N SER A 168 -0.13 -20.20 -8.96
CA SER A 168 0.10 -18.78 -8.66
C SER A 168 -0.29 -17.89 -9.83
N LYS A 169 -0.82 -16.70 -9.56
CA LYS A 169 -1.17 -15.70 -10.58
C LYS A 169 0.01 -14.77 -10.93
N GLY A 170 1.17 -14.96 -10.32
CA GLY A 170 2.39 -14.20 -10.67
C GLY A 170 2.43 -12.79 -10.08
N GLN A 171 1.82 -12.57 -8.91
CA GLN A 171 1.77 -11.25 -8.28
C GLN A 171 3.15 -10.63 -8.07
N TYR A 172 4.16 -11.44 -7.72
CA TYR A 172 5.55 -10.96 -7.60
C TYR A 172 6.10 -10.51 -8.95
N ASP A 173 5.86 -11.29 -10.01
CA ASP A 173 6.37 -11.00 -11.35
C ASP A 173 5.73 -9.71 -11.91
N GLN A 174 4.42 -9.56 -11.70
CA GLN A 174 3.67 -8.33 -12.00
C GLN A 174 4.16 -7.14 -11.18
N TRP A 175 4.39 -7.31 -9.87
CA TRP A 175 4.93 -6.24 -9.02
C TRP A 175 6.32 -5.80 -9.49
N VAL A 176 7.19 -6.72 -9.93
CA VAL A 176 8.51 -6.37 -10.48
C VAL A 176 8.37 -5.39 -11.65
N ASN A 177 7.36 -5.59 -12.51
CA ASN A 177 7.07 -4.71 -13.64
C ASN A 177 6.40 -3.38 -13.25
N SER A 178 5.81 -3.29 -12.06
CA SER A 178 5.18 -2.04 -11.57
C SER A 178 6.19 -0.93 -11.26
N LYS A 179 5.70 0.32 -11.24
CA LYS A 179 6.47 1.45 -10.71
C LYS A 179 6.67 1.39 -9.18
N HIS A 180 5.84 0.64 -8.44
CA HIS A 180 6.03 0.45 -7.00
C HIS A 180 7.34 -0.27 -6.67
N SER A 181 7.80 -1.22 -7.49
CA SER A 181 9.10 -1.88 -7.29
C SER A 181 10.29 -0.93 -7.41
N LYS A 182 10.08 0.21 -8.10
CA LYS A 182 11.07 1.25 -8.35
C LYS A 182 10.88 2.48 -7.46
N SER A 183 9.84 2.55 -6.63
CA SER A 183 9.49 3.72 -5.80
C SER A 183 10.65 4.35 -5.05
N LEU A 184 11.45 3.56 -4.32
CA LEU A 184 12.64 4.08 -3.61
C LEU A 184 13.78 4.47 -4.56
N LYS A 185 13.94 3.76 -5.69
CA LYS A 185 14.97 4.09 -6.70
C LYS A 185 14.65 5.43 -7.34
N THR A 186 13.37 5.70 -7.65
CA THR A 186 12.90 6.98 -8.19
C THR A 186 13.21 8.14 -7.26
N LEU A 187 13.24 7.93 -5.93
CA LEU A 187 13.59 8.99 -4.98
C LEU A 187 15.10 9.22 -4.89
N LYS A 188 15.90 8.16 -4.98
CA LYS A 188 17.36 8.25 -4.75
C LYS A 188 18.05 8.95 -5.92
N GLY A 189 18.76 10.03 -5.62
CA GLY A 189 19.60 10.75 -6.58
C GLY A 189 19.04 12.10 -7.05
N HIS A 190 17.86 12.47 -6.56
CA HIS A 190 17.23 13.75 -6.86
C HIS A 190 17.48 14.77 -5.75
N LYS A 191 17.58 16.05 -6.13
CA LYS A 191 17.97 17.14 -5.22
C LYS A 191 16.88 17.50 -4.24
N GLU A 192 15.63 17.30 -4.63
CA GLU A 192 14.43 17.66 -3.86
C GLU A 192 13.95 16.49 -2.97
N SER A 193 14.74 15.41 -2.86
CA SER A 193 14.40 14.24 -2.05
C SER A 193 14.67 14.44 -0.56
N GLU A 194 13.62 14.33 0.25
CA GLU A 194 13.63 14.51 1.71
C GLU A 194 13.18 13.23 2.45
N ASP A 195 13.57 13.08 3.73
CA ASP A 195 13.21 11.89 4.53
C ASP A 195 11.68 11.70 4.63
N SER A 196 10.90 12.78 4.56
CA SER A 196 9.42 12.75 4.51
C SER A 196 8.88 12.00 3.30
N CYS A 197 9.57 12.01 2.15
CA CYS A 197 9.14 11.31 0.94
C CYS A 197 9.07 9.78 1.14
N LEU A 198 9.78 9.24 2.13
CA LEU A 198 9.82 7.80 2.39
C LEU A 198 8.49 7.23 2.86
N GLU A 199 7.58 8.03 3.41
CA GLU A 199 6.26 7.59 3.83
C GLU A 199 5.51 6.87 2.68
N CYS A 200 5.66 7.38 1.46
CA CYS A 200 5.04 6.80 0.26
C CYS A 200 6.02 6.03 -0.63
N HIS A 201 7.34 6.23 -0.48
CA HIS A 201 8.35 5.64 -1.36
C HIS A 201 9.10 4.45 -0.76
N SER A 202 8.89 4.13 0.52
CA SER A 202 9.58 3.03 1.18
C SER A 202 8.76 2.35 2.26
N VAL A 203 8.66 1.02 2.18
CA VAL A 203 8.04 0.24 3.25
C VAL A 203 8.82 0.29 4.56
N ASP A 204 10.08 0.72 4.52
CA ASP A 204 10.86 0.97 5.74
C ASP A 204 10.21 2.05 6.61
N ALA A 205 9.67 3.13 6.01
CA ALA A 205 9.02 4.21 6.77
C ALA A 205 7.73 3.73 7.47
N ILE A 206 6.96 2.87 6.81
CA ILE A 206 5.74 2.25 7.36
C ILE A 206 6.09 1.42 8.62
N TYR A 207 7.18 0.65 8.58
CA TYR A 207 7.54 -0.28 9.64
C TYR A 207 8.41 0.32 10.74
N TYR A 208 9.22 1.32 10.42
CA TYR A 208 10.06 2.06 11.37
C TYR A 208 9.45 3.39 11.81
N LYS A 209 8.16 3.61 11.51
CA LYS A 209 7.39 4.81 11.92
C LYS A 209 8.15 6.12 11.61
N GLY A 210 8.61 6.26 10.37
CA GLY A 210 9.34 7.44 9.90
C GLY A 210 10.74 7.64 10.48
N SER A 211 11.26 6.75 11.32
CA SER A 211 12.61 6.88 11.92
C SER A 211 13.78 6.52 10.99
N VAL A 212 13.48 6.28 9.71
CA VAL A 212 14.44 5.88 8.67
C VAL A 212 14.76 7.08 7.79
N SER A 213 16.02 7.24 7.42
CA SER A 213 16.46 8.29 6.49
C SER A 213 16.66 7.75 5.08
N ILE A 214 16.62 8.59 4.04
CA ILE A 214 16.76 8.19 2.63
C ILE A 214 18.04 7.39 2.42
N LYS A 215 19.12 7.80 3.08
CA LYS A 215 20.43 7.13 3.03
C LYS A 215 20.38 5.69 3.58
N ARG A 216 19.49 5.41 4.53
CA ARG A 216 19.35 4.12 5.21
C ARG A 216 18.20 3.26 4.67
N ALA A 217 17.20 3.87 4.03
CA ALA A 217 16.11 3.16 3.39
C ALA A 217 16.65 2.20 2.31
N SER A 218 16.12 0.99 2.29
CA SER A 218 16.62 -0.12 1.46
C SER A 218 15.53 -0.86 0.70
N ASN A 219 14.28 -0.72 1.12
CA ASN A 219 13.14 -1.42 0.54
C ASN A 219 12.21 -0.40 -0.14
N PRO A 220 11.85 -0.59 -1.42
CA PRO A 220 10.76 0.15 -2.04
C PRO A 220 9.42 -0.24 -1.40
N ILE A 221 8.30 0.29 -1.89
CA ILE A 221 6.99 -0.26 -1.57
C ILE A 221 6.91 -1.71 -2.07
N THR A 222 6.86 -2.65 -1.12
CA THR A 222 6.76 -4.10 -1.39
C THR A 222 5.38 -4.64 -1.05
N CYS A 223 5.18 -5.95 -1.18
CA CYS A 223 3.92 -6.62 -0.84
C CYS A 223 3.42 -6.28 0.57
N VAL A 224 4.34 -6.17 1.53
CA VAL A 224 3.99 -5.86 2.93
C VAL A 224 3.70 -4.38 3.16
N GLY A 225 3.88 -3.51 2.15
CA GLY A 225 3.35 -2.14 2.19
C GLY A 225 1.83 -2.12 2.13
N CYS A 226 1.22 -3.01 1.35
CA CYS A 226 -0.24 -3.10 1.21
C CYS A 226 -0.86 -4.22 2.06
N HIS A 227 -0.18 -5.34 2.25
CA HIS A 227 -0.69 -6.52 2.94
C HIS A 227 -0.08 -6.72 4.33
N ASP A 228 -0.89 -7.06 5.32
CA ASP A 228 -0.44 -7.55 6.63
C ASP A 228 -0.41 -9.09 6.63
N PRO A 229 0.77 -9.74 6.57
CA PRO A 229 0.86 -11.20 6.49
C PRO A 229 0.40 -11.90 7.78
N HIS A 230 0.17 -11.15 8.87
CA HIS A 230 -0.30 -11.70 10.13
C HIS A 230 -1.80 -11.56 10.34
N SER A 231 -2.52 -10.76 9.55
CA SER A 231 -3.90 -10.38 9.89
C SER A 231 -4.86 -10.64 8.74
N SER A 232 -5.95 -11.36 9.04
CA SER A 232 -7.11 -11.52 8.15
C SER A 232 -8.25 -10.57 8.47
N LYS A 233 -8.01 -9.52 9.25
CA LYS A 233 -9.02 -8.52 9.64
C LYS A 233 -9.72 -7.91 8.42
N ASN A 234 -8.95 -7.58 7.39
CA ASN A 234 -9.45 -6.99 6.16
C ASN A 234 -9.37 -8.01 5.02
N LYS A 235 -10.24 -7.84 4.02
CA LYS A 235 -10.25 -8.66 2.80
C LYS A 235 -8.86 -8.61 2.15
N TYR A 236 -8.41 -9.76 1.64
CA TYR A 236 -7.07 -9.92 1.05
C TYR A 236 -5.90 -9.53 1.97
N GLN A 237 -6.14 -9.44 3.29
CA GLN A 237 -5.17 -9.01 4.28
C GLN A 237 -4.64 -7.59 4.04
N LEU A 238 -5.43 -6.71 3.42
CA LEU A 238 -5.02 -5.32 3.22
C LEU A 238 -4.83 -4.59 4.56
N ARG A 239 -3.87 -3.66 4.63
CA ARG A 239 -3.64 -2.86 5.86
C ARG A 239 -4.76 -1.87 6.12
N THR A 240 -5.29 -1.29 5.05
CA THR A 240 -6.27 -0.20 5.08
C THR A 240 -7.39 -0.52 4.10
N THR A 241 -8.63 -0.44 4.56
CA THR A 241 -9.85 -0.61 3.76
C THR A 241 -10.97 0.27 4.32
N GLY A 242 -12.02 0.49 3.55
CA GLY A 242 -13.23 1.22 3.94
C GLY A 242 -13.14 2.69 3.53
N ASN A 243 -13.30 3.59 4.48
CA ASN A 243 -13.29 5.02 4.19
C ASN A 243 -11.86 5.60 4.24
N ALA A 244 -11.54 6.44 3.26
CA ALA A 244 -10.34 7.27 3.24
C ALA A 244 -10.70 8.73 3.57
N THR A 245 -9.89 9.37 4.41
CA THR A 245 -9.96 10.82 4.61
C THR A 245 -8.91 11.45 3.72
N LEU A 246 -9.31 12.42 2.91
CA LEU A 246 -8.37 13.22 2.13
C LEU A 246 -8.06 14.54 2.84
N PRO A 247 -6.80 15.00 2.80
CA PRO A 247 -6.40 16.34 3.23
C PRO A 247 -7.34 17.42 2.69
N GLY A 248 -7.63 18.42 3.51
CA GLY A 248 -8.43 19.61 3.16
C GLY A 248 -9.92 19.39 2.96
N SER A 249 -10.35 18.17 2.66
CA SER A 249 -11.77 17.88 2.42
C SER A 249 -12.60 17.84 3.71
N GLY A 250 -12.01 17.44 4.85
CA GLY A 250 -12.73 17.13 6.08
C GLY A 250 -13.75 15.98 5.96
N VAL A 251 -13.86 15.36 4.77
CA VAL A 251 -14.86 14.35 4.42
C VAL A 251 -14.21 12.97 4.31
N LYS A 252 -14.98 11.96 4.68
CA LYS A 252 -14.61 10.55 4.52
C LYS A 252 -15.23 10.02 3.23
N TYR A 253 -14.38 9.57 2.32
CA TYR A 253 -14.79 8.96 1.05
C TYR A 253 -14.79 7.45 1.18
N ALA A 254 -15.90 6.80 0.81
CA ALA A 254 -15.95 5.35 0.69
C ALA A 254 -15.04 4.90 -0.46
N ALA A 255 -13.98 4.14 -0.15
CA ALA A 255 -13.00 3.66 -1.11
C ALA A 255 -12.78 2.14 -1.01
N GLU A 256 -13.51 1.45 -0.13
CA GLU A 256 -13.46 -0.01 0.06
C GLU A 256 -12.03 -0.54 0.09
N ASN A 257 -11.62 -1.43 -0.82
CA ASN A 257 -10.26 -1.96 -0.82
C ASN A 257 -9.23 -0.94 -1.34
N ALA A 258 -9.65 0.04 -2.13
CA ALA A 258 -8.79 1.10 -2.66
C ALA A 258 -8.46 2.21 -1.65
N ALA A 259 -8.99 2.15 -0.42
CA ALA A 259 -8.54 3.04 0.65
C ALA A 259 -7.02 2.93 0.91
N ILE A 260 -6.40 1.79 0.59
CA ILE A 260 -4.94 1.63 0.62
C ILE A 260 -4.21 2.47 -0.43
N CYS A 261 -4.83 2.75 -1.59
CA CYS A 261 -4.23 3.60 -2.63
C CYS A 261 -4.20 5.06 -2.17
N PHE A 262 -5.26 5.49 -1.48
CA PHE A 262 -5.44 6.85 -0.98
C PHE A 262 -4.43 7.22 0.10
N THR A 263 -3.75 6.24 0.73
CA THR A 263 -2.72 6.56 1.74
C THR A 263 -1.49 7.23 1.15
N CYS A 264 -1.24 7.04 -0.15
CA CYS A 264 -0.08 7.62 -0.84
C CYS A 264 -0.46 8.50 -2.03
N HIS A 265 -1.50 8.12 -2.78
CA HIS A 265 -1.97 8.86 -3.95
C HIS A 265 -2.94 9.97 -3.55
N ASN A 266 -2.45 10.86 -2.69
CA ASN A 266 -3.09 12.12 -2.35
C ASN A 266 -2.02 13.21 -2.23
N ASP A 267 -2.34 14.46 -2.55
CA ASP A 267 -1.39 15.59 -2.55
C ASP A 267 -0.99 16.14 -1.17
N GLN A 268 -1.60 15.68 -0.07
CA GLN A 268 -1.35 16.21 1.28
C GLN A 268 -1.71 17.70 1.48
N ILE A 269 -2.38 18.34 0.52
CA ILE A 269 -2.76 19.75 0.59
C ILE A 269 -4.02 19.92 1.46
N GLU A 270 -3.88 20.59 2.60
CA GLU A 270 -4.98 20.85 3.54
C GLU A 270 -5.78 22.12 3.21
N ASP A 271 -5.18 23.08 2.51
CA ASP A 271 -5.78 24.38 2.23
C ASP A 271 -5.27 24.87 0.88
N VAL A 272 -6.15 24.86 -0.13
CA VAL A 272 -5.80 25.17 -1.51
C VAL A 272 -5.36 26.63 -1.65
N ASP A 273 -5.99 27.57 -0.93
CA ASP A 273 -5.60 28.98 -0.97
C ASP A 273 -4.17 29.16 -0.45
N LYS A 274 -3.85 28.57 0.70
CA LYS A 274 -2.48 28.62 1.24
C LYS A 274 -1.47 27.92 0.34
N ALA A 275 -1.85 26.80 -0.28
CA ALA A 275 -0.98 26.08 -1.21
C ALA A 275 -0.64 26.96 -2.43
N VAL A 276 -1.65 27.60 -3.03
CA VAL A 276 -1.47 28.54 -4.14
C VAL A 276 -0.57 29.72 -3.72
N ASP A 277 -0.84 30.34 -2.57
CA ASP A 277 -0.11 31.51 -2.09
C ASP A 277 1.36 31.21 -1.77
N SER A 278 1.65 30.01 -1.27
CA SER A 278 3.00 29.55 -0.94
C SER A 278 3.75 28.94 -2.13
N GLY A 279 3.07 28.72 -3.27
CA GLY A 279 3.63 28.07 -4.45
C GLY A 279 3.83 26.56 -4.27
N GLU A 280 3.08 25.94 -3.36
CA GLU A 280 3.05 24.49 -3.19
C GLU A 280 2.47 23.82 -4.45
N VAL A 281 3.11 22.74 -4.90
CA VAL A 281 2.76 22.08 -6.16
C VAL A 281 1.89 20.85 -5.86
N PRO A 282 0.64 20.79 -6.36
CA PRO A 282 -0.17 19.59 -6.22
C PRO A 282 0.50 18.46 -6.99
N ALA A 283 0.78 17.36 -6.30
CA ALA A 283 1.42 16.17 -6.86
C ALA A 283 0.67 14.93 -6.38
N HIS A 284 0.67 13.85 -7.17
CA HIS A 284 0.05 12.57 -6.81
C HIS A 284 -1.38 12.70 -6.25
N ASN A 285 -2.15 13.65 -6.80
CA ASN A 285 -3.49 14.06 -6.41
C ASN A 285 -4.60 13.17 -7.02
N GLN A 286 -4.28 11.91 -7.35
CA GLN A 286 -5.21 11.02 -8.04
C GLN A 286 -6.49 10.77 -7.23
N ALA A 287 -6.38 10.64 -5.91
CA ALA A 287 -7.55 10.49 -5.07
C ALA A 287 -8.42 11.76 -5.09
N GLN A 288 -7.81 12.94 -5.01
CA GLN A 288 -8.51 14.22 -5.06
C GLN A 288 -9.26 14.42 -6.38
N LEU A 289 -8.58 14.24 -7.52
CA LEU A 289 -9.23 14.40 -8.82
C LEU A 289 -10.37 13.39 -9.00
N LEU A 290 -10.15 12.12 -8.64
CA LEU A 290 -11.16 11.06 -8.76
C LEU A 290 -12.45 11.39 -8.00
N VAL A 291 -12.36 11.98 -6.80
CA VAL A 291 -13.54 12.32 -5.99
C VAL A 291 -14.04 13.76 -6.20
N GLY A 292 -13.34 14.56 -7.00
CA GLY A 292 -13.70 15.94 -7.32
C GLY A 292 -13.47 16.92 -6.18
N THR A 293 -12.27 16.90 -5.60
CA THR A 293 -11.83 17.84 -4.57
C THR A 293 -10.41 18.31 -4.87
N GLY A 294 -9.87 19.29 -4.13
CA GLY A 294 -8.45 19.67 -4.14
C GLY A 294 -8.05 20.64 -5.26
N GLY A 295 -8.84 20.77 -6.31
CA GLY A 295 -8.72 21.87 -7.27
C GLY A 295 -9.26 23.18 -6.70
N TYR A 296 -8.75 24.32 -7.17
CA TYR A 296 -9.30 25.62 -6.83
C TYR A 296 -10.57 25.91 -7.65
N ASP A 297 -11.72 25.92 -6.99
CA ASP A 297 -13.04 25.93 -7.65
C ASP A 297 -13.58 27.33 -7.98
N PHE A 298 -12.88 28.40 -7.58
CA PHE A 298 -13.32 29.79 -7.74
C PHE A 298 -14.70 30.08 -7.10
N GLY A 299 -15.09 29.32 -6.07
CA GLY A 299 -16.39 29.42 -5.41
C GLY A 299 -17.54 28.78 -6.19
N GLU A 300 -17.24 28.09 -7.30
CA GLU A 300 -18.23 27.39 -8.11
C GLU A 300 -18.41 25.95 -7.65
N THR A 301 -19.61 25.39 -7.86
CA THR A 301 -19.83 23.95 -7.66
C THR A 301 -19.46 23.21 -8.93
N ILE A 302 -18.61 22.18 -8.81
CA ILE A 302 -18.14 21.38 -9.94
C ILE A 302 -18.68 19.95 -9.83
N ASP A 303 -19.39 19.50 -10.87
CA ASP A 303 -19.97 18.17 -10.92
C ASP A 303 -18.94 17.08 -11.27
N ASN A 304 -19.15 15.91 -10.69
CA ASN A 304 -18.32 14.73 -10.91
C ASN A 304 -18.81 13.87 -12.08
N SER A 305 -17.87 13.16 -12.71
CA SER A 305 -18.18 12.09 -13.67
C SER A 305 -18.51 10.77 -12.96
N PHE A 306 -19.05 9.82 -13.72
CA PHE A 306 -19.47 8.51 -13.21
C PHE A 306 -18.31 7.70 -12.59
N HIS A 307 -17.06 7.91 -13.01
CA HIS A 307 -15.91 7.17 -12.47
C HIS A 307 -15.68 7.43 -10.97
N SER A 308 -16.08 8.61 -10.48
CA SER A 308 -16.06 8.94 -9.05
C SER A 308 -16.97 8.04 -8.20
N THR A 309 -17.91 7.31 -8.80
CA THR A 309 -18.97 6.58 -8.09
C THR A 309 -18.63 5.11 -7.82
N PHE A 310 -17.59 4.54 -8.44
CA PHE A 310 -17.23 3.14 -8.25
C PHE A 310 -16.88 2.84 -6.78
N ALA A 311 -17.32 1.67 -6.27
CA ALA A 311 -17.10 1.29 -4.88
C ALA A 311 -15.61 1.04 -4.57
N ASP A 312 -14.94 0.20 -5.36
CA ASP A 312 -13.51 -0.14 -5.20
C ASP A 312 -12.57 0.86 -5.91
N LYS A 313 -13.07 2.05 -6.30
CA LYS A 313 -12.31 3.20 -6.86
C LYS A 313 -11.18 2.76 -7.81
N CYS A 314 -9.93 3.04 -7.44
CA CYS A 314 -8.72 2.75 -8.21
C CYS A 314 -8.62 1.29 -8.65
N LEU A 315 -9.03 0.34 -7.79
CA LEU A 315 -8.91 -1.09 -8.07
C LEU A 315 -9.91 -1.58 -9.12
N THR A 316 -10.95 -0.81 -9.43
CA THR A 316 -11.89 -1.10 -10.53
C THR A 316 -11.16 -1.19 -11.86
N CYS A 317 -10.16 -0.33 -12.08
CA CYS A 317 -9.38 -0.26 -13.32
C CYS A 317 -7.97 -0.81 -13.13
N HIS A 318 -7.20 -0.23 -12.20
CA HIS A 318 -5.79 -0.58 -11.99
C HIS A 318 -5.61 -1.98 -11.39
N GLY A 319 -6.60 -2.47 -10.65
CA GLY A 319 -6.60 -3.81 -10.06
C GLY A 319 -7.24 -4.88 -10.94
N TYR A 320 -7.72 -4.54 -12.14
CA TYR A 320 -8.40 -5.46 -13.03
C TYR A 320 -7.45 -6.55 -13.55
N SER A 321 -7.96 -7.73 -13.92
CA SER A 321 -7.10 -8.82 -14.36
C SER A 321 -6.25 -8.44 -15.57
N THR A 322 -4.96 -8.77 -15.51
CA THR A 322 -4.06 -8.68 -16.67
C THR A 322 -4.57 -9.55 -17.83
N PRO A 323 -4.25 -9.23 -19.09
CA PRO A 323 -4.55 -10.07 -20.25
C PRO A 323 -4.10 -11.52 -20.09
N SER A 324 -4.66 -12.43 -20.88
CA SER A 324 -4.33 -13.85 -20.84
C SER A 324 -2.90 -14.10 -21.30
N SER A 325 -2.36 -15.28 -20.95
CA SER A 325 -1.02 -15.64 -21.41
C SER A 325 -0.97 -15.73 -22.94
N GLY A 326 -0.04 -14.99 -23.55
CA GLY A 326 0.11 -14.90 -25.00
C GLY A 326 -0.63 -13.72 -25.64
N GLU A 327 -1.42 -12.96 -24.88
CA GLU A 327 -2.01 -11.70 -25.32
C GLU A 327 -1.08 -10.52 -25.01
N ASP A 328 -1.21 -9.46 -25.81
CA ASP A 328 -0.47 -8.21 -25.59
C ASP A 328 -0.81 -7.60 -24.23
N GLY A 329 0.18 -6.98 -23.58
CA GLY A 329 0.02 -6.45 -22.23
C GLY A 329 0.07 -7.49 -21.09
N HIS A 330 0.27 -8.78 -21.37
CA HIS A 330 0.29 -9.82 -20.34
C HIS A 330 1.38 -9.60 -19.28
N ASN A 331 0.97 -9.43 -18.01
CA ASN A 331 1.80 -9.08 -16.85
C ASN A 331 2.57 -7.75 -16.96
N THR A 332 2.24 -6.88 -17.92
CA THR A 332 2.74 -5.50 -18.00
C THR A 332 1.64 -4.50 -17.63
N ILE A 333 0.37 -4.81 -17.92
CA ILE A 333 -0.81 -4.06 -17.48
C ILE A 333 -1.76 -4.89 -16.60
N GLY A 334 -2.52 -4.23 -15.74
CA GLY A 334 -3.48 -4.80 -14.80
C GLY A 334 -2.87 -5.52 -13.58
N SER A 335 -3.74 -5.99 -12.71
CA SER A 335 -3.42 -6.78 -11.52
C SER A 335 -2.39 -6.06 -10.64
N HIS A 336 -1.27 -6.71 -10.30
CA HIS A 336 -0.26 -6.13 -9.41
C HIS A 336 0.80 -5.30 -10.16
N THR A 337 0.63 -5.07 -11.47
CA THR A 337 1.39 -4.01 -12.16
C THR A 337 0.79 -2.64 -11.83
N PHE A 338 -0.52 -2.60 -11.57
CA PHE A 338 -1.36 -1.41 -11.40
C PHE A 338 -1.31 -0.44 -12.59
N MET A 339 -0.75 -0.87 -13.71
CA MET A 339 -0.66 -0.08 -14.93
C MET A 339 -1.89 -0.35 -15.78
N VAL A 340 -2.54 0.70 -16.29
CA VAL A 340 -3.63 0.57 -17.27
C VAL A 340 -3.11 0.66 -18.70
N SER A 341 -1.91 1.20 -18.89
CA SER A 341 -1.16 1.17 -20.14
C SER A 341 0.32 0.89 -19.88
N ASP A 342 1.03 0.37 -20.88
CA ASP A 342 2.48 0.17 -20.84
C ASP A 342 3.23 0.95 -21.92
N ASP A 343 4.57 0.89 -21.87
CA ASP A 343 5.46 1.65 -22.75
C ASP A 343 5.40 1.16 -24.21
N ASP A 344 4.81 -0.02 -24.46
CA ASP A 344 4.61 -0.58 -25.80
C ASP A 344 3.27 -0.14 -26.43
N GLY A 345 2.49 0.68 -25.72
CA GLY A 345 1.21 1.22 -26.17
C GLY A 345 0.02 0.28 -25.93
N ASN A 346 0.19 -0.78 -25.13
CA ASN A 346 -0.94 -1.65 -24.80
C ASN A 346 -1.86 -0.95 -23.80
N GLU A 347 -3.18 -1.08 -23.98
CA GLU A 347 -4.19 -0.51 -23.10
C GLU A 347 -5.10 -1.60 -22.50
N LEU A 348 -5.40 -1.49 -21.21
CA LEU A 348 -6.25 -2.42 -20.47
C LEU A 348 -7.75 -2.16 -20.75
N LEU A 349 -8.15 -2.23 -22.02
CA LEU A 349 -9.53 -1.98 -22.46
C LEU A 349 -10.55 -2.90 -21.80
N SER A 350 -10.14 -4.09 -21.37
CA SER A 350 -10.98 -5.05 -20.66
C SER A 350 -11.46 -4.54 -19.30
N ALA A 351 -10.72 -3.63 -18.64
CA ALA A 351 -11.16 -2.98 -17.42
C ALA A 351 -12.35 -2.04 -17.69
N CYS A 352 -12.33 -1.35 -18.84
CA CYS A 352 -13.37 -0.41 -19.26
C CYS A 352 -14.61 -1.13 -19.82
N GLY A 353 -14.42 -2.33 -20.40
CA GLY A 353 -15.47 -3.15 -21.02
C GLY A 353 -16.63 -3.53 -20.09
N GLN A 354 -16.47 -3.35 -18.78
CA GLN A 354 -17.55 -3.51 -17.79
C GLN A 354 -18.70 -2.51 -18.00
N CYS A 355 -18.40 -1.34 -18.59
CA CYS A 355 -19.37 -0.24 -18.78
C CYS A 355 -19.32 0.34 -20.21
N HIS A 356 -18.18 0.28 -20.88
CA HIS A 356 -17.98 0.83 -22.22
C HIS A 356 -17.85 -0.29 -23.26
N SER A 357 -18.88 -0.47 -24.07
CA SER A 357 -18.88 -1.46 -25.16
C SER A 357 -18.08 -0.98 -26.37
N GLY A 358 -17.22 -1.84 -26.92
CA GLY A 358 -16.57 -1.61 -28.22
C GLY A 358 -15.44 -0.58 -28.20
N LEU A 359 -14.84 -0.31 -27.04
CA LEU A 359 -13.67 0.56 -26.96
C LEU A 359 -12.47 -0.04 -27.71
N THR A 360 -11.78 0.81 -28.46
CA THR A 360 -10.49 0.52 -29.10
C THR A 360 -9.36 1.34 -28.50
N SER A 361 -9.67 2.38 -27.73
CA SER A 361 -8.72 3.15 -26.93
C SER A 361 -9.40 3.74 -25.69
N PHE A 362 -8.61 4.08 -24.67
CA PHE A 362 -9.00 4.94 -23.54
C PHE A 362 -9.45 6.32 -24.00
N ASP A 363 -8.87 6.82 -25.11
CA ASP A 363 -9.20 8.10 -25.70
C ASP A 363 -10.49 8.03 -26.54
N ARG A 364 -11.55 7.54 -25.90
CA ARG A 364 -12.87 7.42 -26.53
C ARG A 364 -13.44 8.81 -26.83
N THR A 365 -14.22 8.89 -27.90
CA THR A 365 -14.88 10.14 -28.32
C THR A 365 -15.57 10.85 -27.15
N ALA A 366 -15.23 12.12 -26.98
CA ALA A 366 -15.80 13.00 -25.98
C ALA A 366 -17.28 13.28 -26.24
N ARG A 367 -17.93 14.02 -25.34
CA ARG A 367 -19.35 14.40 -25.51
C ARG A 367 -19.54 15.80 -26.10
N GLY A 368 -18.44 16.48 -26.37
CA GLY A 368 -18.39 17.86 -26.84
C GLY A 368 -16.93 18.24 -27.08
N ASP A 369 -16.75 19.30 -27.87
CA ASP A 369 -15.47 19.97 -28.12
C ASP A 369 -15.18 20.86 -26.91
N TYR A 370 -14.35 20.40 -25.98
CA TYR A 370 -14.12 21.04 -24.70
C TYR A 370 -12.99 22.06 -24.72
N ASP A 371 -12.06 21.98 -25.66
CA ASP A 371 -10.96 22.92 -25.83
C ASP A 371 -11.23 24.02 -26.87
N GLY A 372 -12.28 23.85 -27.68
CA GLY A 372 -12.79 24.84 -28.62
C GLY A 372 -12.03 24.87 -29.94
N ASP A 373 -11.34 23.79 -30.32
CA ASP A 373 -10.56 23.72 -31.55
C ASP A 373 -11.40 23.50 -32.83
N GLY A 374 -12.70 23.26 -32.66
CA GLY A 374 -13.67 23.02 -33.72
C GLY A 374 -13.93 21.54 -34.02
N SER A 375 -13.30 20.61 -33.31
CA SER A 375 -13.43 19.17 -33.47
C SER A 375 -13.80 18.50 -32.14
N THR A 376 -14.71 17.53 -32.18
CA THR A 376 -14.91 16.64 -31.03
C THR A 376 -14.01 15.42 -31.17
N GLU A 377 -12.94 15.39 -30.39
CA GLU A 377 -11.92 14.34 -30.36
C GLU A 377 -12.19 13.30 -29.26
N GLY A 378 -11.15 12.59 -28.83
CA GLY A 378 -11.18 11.72 -27.66
C GLY A 378 -11.06 12.51 -26.36
N ILE A 379 -11.62 11.98 -25.27
CA ILE A 379 -11.67 12.70 -23.98
C ILE A 379 -10.29 13.07 -23.40
N GLN A 380 -9.24 12.28 -23.64
CA GLN A 380 -7.88 12.63 -23.25
C GLN A 380 -7.33 13.74 -24.14
N SER A 381 -7.58 13.66 -25.45
CA SER A 381 -7.17 14.70 -26.42
C SER A 381 -7.80 16.06 -26.08
N GLU A 382 -9.10 16.09 -25.79
CA GLU A 382 -9.82 17.29 -25.34
C GLU A 382 -9.23 17.91 -24.05
N VAL A 383 -8.85 17.08 -23.08
CA VAL A 383 -8.26 17.55 -21.81
C VAL A 383 -6.84 18.06 -22.04
N ASP A 384 -6.06 17.39 -22.89
CA ASP A 384 -4.70 17.80 -23.24
C ASP A 384 -4.68 19.10 -24.07
N GLY A 385 -5.67 19.28 -24.94
CA GLY A 385 -5.94 20.52 -25.66
C GLY A 385 -6.25 21.67 -24.72
N LEU A 386 -7.17 21.46 -23.76
CA LEU A 386 -7.47 22.43 -22.70
C LEU A 386 -6.24 22.79 -21.85
N LEU A 387 -5.43 21.80 -21.47
CA LEU A 387 -4.17 22.03 -20.75
C LEU A 387 -3.21 22.87 -21.58
N THR A 388 -3.09 22.60 -22.87
CA THR A 388 -2.22 23.35 -23.79
C THR A 388 -2.68 24.80 -23.92
N LEU A 389 -3.98 25.00 -24.14
CA LEU A 389 -4.60 26.32 -24.26
C LEU A 389 -4.44 27.14 -22.96
N LEU A 390 -4.78 26.54 -21.82
CA LEU A 390 -4.68 27.22 -20.53
C LEU A 390 -3.23 27.58 -20.19
N LYS A 391 -2.27 26.68 -20.46
CA LYS A 391 -0.84 26.98 -20.27
C LYS A 391 -0.38 28.15 -21.12
N SER A 392 -0.79 28.23 -22.38
CA SER A 392 -0.47 29.37 -23.24
C SER A 392 -0.95 30.69 -22.63
N LYS A 393 -2.15 30.71 -22.04
CA LYS A 393 -2.69 31.89 -21.35
C LYS A 393 -2.01 32.21 -20.04
N ILE A 394 -1.64 31.20 -19.25
CA ILE A 394 -0.87 31.39 -18.00
C ILE A 394 0.46 32.11 -18.27
N LEU A 395 1.13 31.76 -19.37
CA LEU A 395 2.46 32.29 -19.71
C LEU A 395 2.43 33.61 -20.50
N GLU A 396 1.26 34.06 -20.97
CA GLU A 396 1.11 35.17 -21.92
C GLU A 396 1.65 36.51 -21.40
N SER A 397 1.48 36.79 -20.09
CA SER A 397 1.94 38.04 -19.47
C SER A 397 3.46 38.09 -19.22
N GLY A 398 4.14 36.94 -19.21
CA GLY A 398 5.51 36.78 -18.75
C GLY A 398 5.70 36.86 -17.23
N ASN A 399 4.63 37.03 -16.44
CA ASN A 399 4.70 37.00 -14.97
C ASN A 399 4.85 35.59 -14.41
N VAL A 400 4.41 34.60 -15.17
CA VAL A 400 4.57 33.18 -14.85
C VAL A 400 5.56 32.58 -15.84
N THR A 401 6.53 31.82 -15.34
CA THR A 401 7.49 31.06 -16.15
C THR A 401 7.47 29.60 -15.77
N GLU A 402 7.70 28.72 -16.74
CA GLU A 402 7.82 27.28 -16.51
C GLU A 402 9.26 26.91 -16.16
N ASP A 403 9.43 25.92 -15.29
CA ASP A 403 10.70 25.25 -15.04
C ASP A 403 10.47 23.75 -14.76
N THR A 404 11.56 22.98 -14.71
CA THR A 404 11.53 21.53 -14.50
C THR A 404 12.51 21.16 -13.38
N ASP A 405 12.03 20.36 -12.44
CA ASP A 405 12.86 19.91 -11.31
C ASP A 405 13.78 18.75 -11.69
N SER A 406 14.61 18.28 -10.74
CA SER A 406 15.52 17.17 -11.04
C SER A 406 14.81 15.84 -11.33
N PHE A 407 13.52 15.71 -11.00
CA PHE A 407 12.69 14.55 -11.34
C PHE A 407 12.08 14.63 -12.76
N GLY A 408 12.24 15.76 -13.46
CA GLY A 408 11.59 15.99 -14.74
C GLY A 408 10.13 16.46 -14.60
N ARG A 409 9.72 16.93 -13.42
CA ARG A 409 8.37 17.45 -13.18
C ARG A 409 8.32 18.94 -13.51
N THR A 410 7.31 19.33 -14.28
CA THR A 410 6.97 20.73 -14.54
C THR A 410 6.50 21.40 -13.25
N PHE A 411 6.97 22.62 -13.02
CA PHE A 411 6.41 23.55 -12.04
C PHE A 411 6.45 24.99 -12.59
N PHE A 412 5.72 25.90 -11.94
CA PHE A 412 5.67 27.30 -12.34
C PHE A 412 6.39 28.19 -11.32
N LYS A 413 7.05 29.24 -11.82
CA LYS A 413 7.64 30.33 -11.03
C LYS A 413 6.85 31.61 -11.27
N PHE A 414 6.64 32.35 -10.19
CA PHE A 414 5.82 33.57 -10.19
C PHE A 414 6.68 34.80 -9.92
N SER A 415 6.55 35.83 -10.75
CA SER A 415 7.11 37.15 -10.47
C SER A 415 6.29 37.86 -9.38
N SER A 416 6.82 38.96 -8.84
CA SER A 416 6.08 39.81 -7.90
C SER A 416 4.81 40.44 -8.51
N SER A 417 4.72 40.47 -9.85
CA SER A 417 3.59 41.03 -10.58
C SER A 417 2.56 39.98 -11.00
N ALA A 418 2.80 38.70 -10.69
CA ALA A 418 1.85 37.63 -10.97
C ALA A 418 0.55 37.86 -10.19
N THR A 419 -0.55 37.89 -10.93
CA THR A 419 -1.90 38.05 -10.41
C THR A 419 -2.38 36.78 -9.69
N ASP A 420 -3.40 36.94 -8.85
CA ASP A 420 -4.03 35.83 -8.15
C ASP A 420 -4.61 34.79 -9.13
N ASN A 421 -5.28 35.25 -10.19
CA ASN A 421 -5.84 34.38 -11.22
C ASN A 421 -4.77 33.61 -11.99
N GLU A 422 -3.59 34.20 -12.26
CA GLU A 422 -2.45 33.49 -12.87
C GLU A 422 -1.95 32.36 -11.98
N LYS A 423 -1.82 32.59 -10.67
CA LYS A 423 -1.39 31.57 -9.71
C LYS A 423 -2.39 30.43 -9.59
N ARG A 424 -3.68 30.76 -9.50
CA ARG A 424 -4.77 29.77 -9.38
C ARG A 424 -4.95 28.95 -10.65
N ALA A 425 -4.85 29.58 -11.82
CA ALA A 425 -4.86 28.87 -13.09
C ALA A 425 -3.66 27.93 -13.22
N ALA A 426 -2.46 28.39 -12.84
CA ALA A 426 -1.25 27.57 -12.80
C ALA A 426 -1.37 26.38 -11.84
N PHE A 427 -1.96 26.58 -10.66
CA PHE A 427 -2.24 25.51 -9.70
C PHE A 427 -3.19 24.46 -10.28
N ASN A 428 -4.33 24.87 -10.84
CA ASN A 428 -5.29 23.94 -11.44
C ASN A 428 -4.72 23.21 -12.66
N TRP A 429 -3.89 23.88 -13.46
CA TRP A 429 -3.15 23.24 -14.54
C TRP A 429 -2.23 22.14 -13.99
N LEU A 430 -1.44 22.43 -12.95
CA LEU A 430 -0.58 21.43 -12.31
C LEU A 430 -1.40 20.30 -11.70
N PHE A 431 -2.53 20.60 -11.06
CA PHE A 431 -3.42 19.62 -10.46
C PHE A 431 -3.93 18.62 -11.50
N VAL A 432 -4.47 19.08 -12.63
CA VAL A 432 -4.97 18.16 -13.67
C VAL A 432 -3.82 17.47 -14.41
N ASN A 433 -2.73 18.17 -14.71
CA ASN A 433 -1.57 17.60 -15.39
C ASN A 433 -0.84 16.53 -14.54
N ASN A 434 -0.73 16.72 -13.22
CA ASN A 434 0.01 15.82 -12.32
C ASN A 434 -0.79 14.60 -11.88
N ASP A 435 -2.10 14.60 -12.13
CA ASP A 435 -2.94 13.41 -11.98
C ASP A 435 -2.57 12.31 -13.00
N LYS A 436 -2.14 12.70 -14.21
CA LYS A 436 -1.66 11.82 -15.30
C LYS A 436 -2.71 10.87 -15.89
N SER A 437 -3.99 11.01 -15.57
CA SER A 437 -5.06 10.25 -16.24
C SER A 437 -5.61 10.93 -17.50
N HIS A 438 -5.12 12.14 -17.84
CA HIS A 438 -5.66 12.95 -18.93
C HIS A 438 -7.19 13.12 -18.81
N GLY A 439 -7.64 13.36 -17.57
CA GLY A 439 -9.05 13.52 -17.23
C GLY A 439 -9.84 12.23 -17.05
N VAL A 440 -9.31 11.04 -17.34
CA VAL A 440 -10.05 9.77 -17.20
C VAL A 440 -10.54 9.54 -15.77
N HIS A 441 -9.77 9.91 -14.73
CA HIS A 441 -10.24 9.75 -13.35
C HIS A 441 -11.54 10.50 -13.08
N ASN A 442 -11.70 11.71 -13.64
CA ASN A 442 -12.90 12.51 -13.46
C ASN A 442 -13.08 13.58 -14.55
N ALA A 443 -13.51 13.15 -15.73
CA ALA A 443 -13.61 14.02 -16.90
C ALA A 443 -14.58 15.21 -16.74
N GLY A 444 -15.62 15.07 -15.92
CA GLY A 444 -16.53 16.16 -15.58
C GLY A 444 -15.80 17.28 -14.84
N TYR A 445 -15.19 16.88 -13.73
CA TYR A 445 -14.48 17.78 -12.86
C TYR A 445 -13.25 18.40 -13.54
N ALA A 446 -12.42 17.61 -14.21
CA ALA A 446 -11.20 18.08 -14.85
C ALA A 446 -11.48 19.15 -15.92
N VAL A 447 -12.42 18.88 -16.84
CA VAL A 447 -12.80 19.82 -17.91
C VAL A 447 -13.34 21.11 -17.31
N LYS A 448 -14.30 21.02 -16.39
CA LYS A 448 -14.91 22.20 -15.76
C LYS A 448 -13.87 23.03 -15.01
N LEU A 449 -12.97 22.40 -14.27
CA LEU A 449 -11.91 23.09 -13.52
C LEU A 449 -10.98 23.87 -14.46
N LEU A 450 -10.58 23.27 -15.59
CA LEU A 450 -9.72 23.94 -16.58
C LEU A 450 -10.46 25.09 -17.28
N GLN A 451 -11.72 24.90 -17.67
CA GLN A 451 -12.53 25.95 -18.30
C GLN A 451 -12.79 27.13 -17.33
N LEU A 452 -13.07 26.85 -16.04
CA LEU A 452 -13.17 27.89 -15.01
C LEU A 452 -11.85 28.64 -14.81
N SER A 453 -10.72 27.93 -14.82
CA SER A 453 -9.39 28.54 -14.73
C SER A 453 -9.13 29.47 -15.90
N TYR A 454 -9.47 29.05 -17.13
CA TYR A 454 -9.37 29.88 -18.32
C TYR A 454 -10.25 31.13 -18.21
N LYS A 455 -11.51 30.95 -17.80
CA LYS A 455 -12.48 32.05 -17.66
C LYS A 455 -12.01 33.09 -16.67
N ASN A 456 -11.56 32.66 -15.48
CA ASN A 456 -11.08 33.59 -14.46
C ASN A 456 -9.76 34.27 -14.86
N LEU A 457 -8.89 33.58 -15.60
CA LEU A 457 -7.65 34.16 -16.10
C LEU A 457 -7.88 35.21 -17.21
N THR A 458 -8.79 34.93 -18.15
CA THR A 458 -8.95 35.74 -19.38
C THR A 458 -10.14 36.70 -19.35
N GLY A 459 -11.10 36.47 -18.46
CA GLY A 459 -12.38 37.20 -18.41
C GLY A 459 -13.45 36.69 -19.37
N SER A 460 -13.19 35.62 -20.14
CA SER A 460 -14.14 35.04 -21.10
C SER A 460 -14.10 33.52 -21.08
N ASP A 461 -15.21 32.87 -21.43
CA ASP A 461 -15.24 31.42 -21.62
C ASP A 461 -14.26 30.98 -22.72
N VAL A 462 -13.89 29.69 -22.71
CA VAL A 462 -13.03 29.10 -23.75
C VAL A 462 -13.71 29.30 -25.11
N PRO A 463 -13.11 30.02 -26.07
CA PRO A 463 -13.75 30.31 -27.34
C PRO A 463 -14.10 29.04 -28.11
N GLY A 464 -15.34 28.91 -28.57
CA GLY A 464 -15.77 27.77 -29.39
C GLY A 464 -16.07 26.48 -28.61
N ALA A 465 -15.68 26.40 -27.34
CA ALA A 465 -15.86 25.19 -26.55
C ALA A 465 -17.29 24.99 -26.04
N ASP A 466 -17.68 23.72 -25.95
CA ASP A 466 -18.79 23.24 -25.15
C ASP A 466 -18.44 23.39 -23.66
N ILE A 467 -19.11 24.32 -22.97
CA ILE A 467 -18.87 24.58 -21.55
C ILE A 467 -19.58 23.54 -20.67
N ARG A 468 -18.86 22.99 -19.70
CA ARG A 468 -19.43 22.12 -18.67
C ARG A 468 -19.99 22.84 -17.46
#